data_AF-A0A7G9YQY9-F1
#
_entry.id   AF-A0A7G9YQY9-F1
#
_cell.length_a   1.000
_cell.length_b   1.000
_cell.length_c   1.000
_cell.angle_alpha   90.00
_cell.angle_beta   90.00
_cell.angle_gamma   90.00
#
_symmetry.space_group_name_H-M   'P 1'
#
loop_
_entity.id
_entity.type
_entity.pdbx_description
1 polymer ?
#
loop_
_entity_poly.entity_id
_entity_poly.type
_entity_poly.pdbx_seq_one_letter_code
_entity_poly.pdbx_strand_id
1 'polypeptide(L)'
;MLTVPDDWFYYSGGVYEPAWSANDGVGWANHAVILVGWDDSEGCWIIKNSWGSGWGENGYARVLYGNLEKYNYAYAVTGIVYDEVNNPPVAGASASPESGTAPLDVAFTGTGTDSDGTVVSYKWTFGDGASSTSQNPAHIYNSPGTYTATLTVTDDGGATGSDSVTITVSESTTGTWVNPVAATASSYYSSTYAPTKAIDDNTATRWFTTRYDGPPCWIQFDLGSTKPISKVRAIIYYKDVPMTLDVQVSNDAANWDTVVSGVTITEGDTFVEIPFAQTNARYIRLYETGVARMYGQCTEFDVYVGGDANQPPVAGASAIPTSGTAPLNVAFTGTGVDGDGTVVSYEWTFGDGASSTSQNPAHIYNSPGTYTATLIVTDDGGATGSDSVTITVSESTTGTWVNPVAATASSYYSSTYAPTKAIDDNTATRWFTTRYDGPPCWIQFDLGSVKRVSKVRAIIYYKDVPMTLDVQVSNDAANWETVVSGVTITEGGTFVKIPFAQTDVRYIRLHETGFARMYGQCTEFDVYAHK
;
A
#
# COMPACT_ATOMS: atom_id res chain seq x y z
N MET A 1 7.07 28.71 -31.47
CA MET A 1 7.41 29.70 -32.51
C MET A 1 8.76 30.30 -32.16
N LEU A 2 9.80 29.97 -32.94
CA LEU A 2 11.10 30.63 -32.84
C LEU A 2 11.01 31.92 -33.67
N THR A 3 11.16 33.09 -33.07
CA THR A 3 11.24 34.36 -33.80
C THR A 3 12.70 34.60 -34.17
N VAL A 4 13.05 34.37 -35.44
CA VAL A 4 14.39 34.69 -35.96
C VAL A 4 14.33 36.09 -36.57
N PRO A 5 15.31 36.99 -36.33
CA PRO A 5 15.33 38.30 -36.98
C PRO A 5 15.35 38.16 -38.51
N ASP A 6 14.52 38.94 -39.21
CA ASP A 6 14.33 38.90 -40.68
C ASP A 6 15.63 39.15 -41.49
N ASP A 7 16.66 39.67 -40.83
CA ASP A 7 17.88 40.19 -41.44
C ASP A 7 18.93 39.10 -41.75
N TRP A 8 18.72 37.85 -41.29
CA TRP A 8 19.77 36.81 -41.29
C TRP A 8 19.64 35.77 -42.40
N PHE A 9 18.47 35.66 -43.04
CA PHE A 9 18.21 34.71 -44.11
C PHE A 9 17.34 35.35 -45.20
N TYR A 10 17.59 35.04 -46.47
CA TYR A 10 16.67 35.37 -47.56
C TYR A 10 15.98 34.10 -48.09
N TYR A 11 14.73 34.25 -48.53
CA TYR A 11 13.93 33.14 -49.05
C TYR A 11 14.14 33.02 -50.56
N SER A 12 14.70 31.88 -51.00
CA SER A 12 14.92 31.58 -52.42
C SER A 12 14.54 30.14 -52.72
N GLY A 13 13.71 29.92 -53.75
CA GLY A 13 13.38 28.58 -54.24
C GLY A 13 12.67 27.65 -53.24
N GLY A 14 12.09 28.16 -52.14
CA GLY A 14 11.41 27.34 -51.13
C GLY A 14 12.21 27.08 -49.84
N VAL A 15 13.44 27.61 -49.73
CA VAL A 15 14.34 27.40 -48.57
C VAL A 15 14.91 28.74 -48.11
N TYR A 16 15.18 28.88 -46.80
CA TYR A 16 15.87 30.04 -46.22
C TYR A 16 17.39 29.86 -46.31
N GLU A 17 18.06 30.76 -47.04
CA GLU A 17 19.52 30.76 -47.23
C GLU A 17 20.18 31.91 -46.44
N PRO A 18 21.36 31.72 -45.82
CA PRO A 18 21.99 32.76 -45.00
C PRO A 18 22.51 33.94 -45.85
N ALA A 19 22.33 35.17 -45.36
CA ALA A 19 22.83 36.39 -46.01
C ALA A 19 24.36 36.49 -45.90
N TRP A 20 25.06 36.60 -47.04
CA TRP A 20 26.53 36.69 -47.07
C TRP A 20 26.97 38.15 -47.14
N SER A 21 27.70 38.64 -46.13
CA SER A 21 28.54 39.85 -46.26
C SER A 21 29.98 39.48 -45.96
N ALA A 22 30.79 39.33 -46.99
CA ALA A 22 32.23 39.12 -46.87
C ALA A 22 32.93 40.49 -46.86
N ASN A 23 33.41 40.97 -45.70
CA ASN A 23 34.64 41.80 -45.62
C ASN A 23 35.09 42.17 -44.20
N ASP A 24 35.33 41.18 -43.34
CA ASP A 24 35.88 41.46 -42.00
C ASP A 24 36.94 40.41 -41.70
N GLY A 25 38.18 40.68 -42.11
CA GLY A 25 39.32 39.76 -42.09
C GLY A 25 39.73 39.22 -40.72
N VAL A 26 38.96 38.26 -40.19
CA VAL A 26 39.30 37.42 -39.04
C VAL A 26 39.13 35.96 -39.45
N GLY A 27 40.14 35.16 -39.14
CA GLY A 27 40.25 33.77 -39.60
C GLY A 27 39.14 32.84 -39.09
N TRP A 28 38.87 31.84 -39.92
CA TRP A 28 38.37 30.51 -39.58
C TRP A 28 37.15 30.50 -38.64
N ALA A 29 36.00 30.84 -39.19
CA ALA A 29 34.75 30.25 -38.78
C ALA A 29 33.90 30.02 -40.03
N ASN A 30 33.16 28.92 -40.06
CA ASN A 30 31.72 28.88 -40.37
C ASN A 30 31.32 27.43 -40.74
N HIS A 31 30.97 26.66 -39.71
CA HIS A 31 30.18 25.43 -39.85
C HIS A 31 28.70 25.84 -39.94
N ALA A 32 28.06 25.69 -41.11
CA ALA A 32 26.64 25.98 -41.28
C ALA A 32 25.79 24.74 -40.96
N VAL A 33 24.89 24.87 -39.99
CA VAL A 33 23.81 23.89 -39.71
C VAL A 33 22.55 24.39 -40.41
N ILE A 34 21.94 23.57 -41.26
CA ILE A 34 20.71 23.89 -41.99
C ILE A 34 19.55 23.16 -41.33
N LEU A 35 18.48 23.88 -40.96
CA LEU A 35 17.20 23.30 -40.57
C LEU A 35 16.50 22.75 -41.83
N VAL A 36 16.18 21.46 -41.83
CA VAL A 36 15.65 20.74 -43.00
C VAL A 36 14.15 20.52 -42.91
N GLY A 37 13.60 20.35 -41.72
CA GLY A 37 12.16 20.14 -41.54
C GLY A 37 11.78 19.72 -40.12
N TRP A 38 10.48 19.56 -39.89
CA TRP A 38 9.89 19.08 -38.64
C TRP A 38 9.16 17.77 -38.92
N ASP A 39 9.35 16.75 -38.08
CA ASP A 39 8.65 15.47 -38.15
C ASP A 39 7.51 15.45 -37.13
N ASP A 40 6.26 15.50 -37.60
CA ASP A 40 5.07 15.53 -36.75
C ASP A 40 4.79 14.20 -36.04
N SER A 41 5.32 13.08 -36.54
CA SER A 41 5.12 11.76 -35.92
C SER A 41 6.03 11.52 -34.71
N GLU A 42 7.20 12.16 -34.72
CA GLU A 42 8.23 12.03 -33.68
C GLU A 42 8.46 13.35 -32.89
N GLY A 43 7.80 14.45 -33.28
CA GLY A 43 7.84 15.74 -32.59
C GLY A 43 9.22 16.42 -32.56
N CYS A 44 10.00 16.31 -33.63
CA CYS A 44 11.40 16.76 -33.65
C CYS A 44 11.80 17.60 -34.88
N TRP A 45 12.87 18.41 -34.75
CA TRP A 45 13.50 19.10 -35.88
C TRP A 45 14.59 18.23 -36.53
N ILE A 46 14.61 18.19 -37.86
CA ILE A 46 15.64 17.55 -38.68
C ILE A 46 16.65 18.63 -39.11
N ILE A 47 17.93 18.42 -38.83
CA ILE A 47 19.03 19.32 -39.24
C ILE A 47 20.04 18.59 -40.13
N LYS A 48 20.69 19.31 -41.06
CA LYS A 48 21.74 18.80 -41.95
C LYS A 48 23.01 19.66 -41.87
N ASN A 49 24.17 19.00 -41.84
CA ASN A 49 25.49 19.64 -41.84
C ASN A 49 26.19 19.46 -43.21
N SER A 50 27.07 20.40 -43.56
CA SER A 50 27.89 20.46 -44.77
C SER A 50 29.36 20.16 -44.43
N TRP A 51 29.77 18.92 -44.13
CA TRP A 51 30.38 17.98 -45.10
C TRP A 51 30.70 16.62 -44.45
N GLY A 52 30.68 15.55 -45.26
CA GLY A 52 31.67 14.46 -45.20
C GLY A 52 31.28 13.13 -44.53
N SER A 53 31.43 12.04 -45.28
CA SER A 53 31.11 10.62 -45.01
C SER A 53 31.82 9.93 -43.83
N GLY A 54 32.19 10.65 -42.77
CA GLY A 54 32.85 10.11 -41.57
C GLY A 54 31.92 9.74 -40.41
N TRP A 55 30.64 10.10 -40.53
CA TRP A 55 29.55 9.67 -39.66
C TRP A 55 28.50 9.04 -40.59
N GLY A 56 27.87 7.95 -40.16
CA GLY A 56 27.06 7.04 -40.97
C GLY A 56 26.17 7.70 -42.04
N GLU A 57 25.93 6.93 -43.11
CA GLU A 57 25.21 7.34 -44.31
C GLU A 57 23.96 8.19 -44.02
N ASN A 58 23.90 9.37 -44.66
CA ASN A 58 22.82 10.39 -44.63
C ASN A 58 22.88 11.37 -43.45
N GLY A 59 23.80 12.34 -43.50
CA GLY A 59 24.06 13.37 -42.48
C GLY A 59 22.88 14.27 -42.08
N TYR A 60 21.89 13.67 -41.43
CA TYR A 60 20.79 14.31 -40.73
C TYR A 60 20.91 13.99 -39.24
N ALA A 61 20.72 14.98 -38.38
CA ALA A 61 20.55 14.80 -36.95
C ALA A 61 19.15 15.26 -36.54
N ARG A 62 18.53 14.55 -35.60
CA ARG A 62 17.21 14.86 -35.05
C ARG A 62 17.38 15.51 -33.69
N VAL A 63 16.66 16.61 -33.44
CA VAL A 63 16.77 17.38 -32.20
C VAL A 63 15.37 17.66 -31.66
N LEU A 64 15.05 17.12 -30.47
CA LEU A 64 13.78 17.36 -29.79
C LEU A 64 13.79 18.71 -29.06
N TYR A 65 14.79 19.00 -28.21
CA TYR A 65 14.93 20.30 -27.49
C TYR A 65 16.39 20.57 -27.04
N GLY A 66 16.82 21.84 -27.08
CA GLY A 66 18.11 22.27 -26.53
C GLY A 66 18.30 23.80 -26.55
N ASN A 67 19.05 24.34 -25.58
CA ASN A 67 19.48 25.74 -25.58
C ASN A 67 20.69 25.89 -26.52
N LEU A 68 20.54 26.69 -27.58
CA LEU A 68 21.64 27.06 -28.46
C LEU A 68 22.46 28.16 -27.78
N GLU A 69 23.55 27.81 -27.10
CA GLU A 69 24.47 28.81 -26.56
C GLU A 69 25.39 29.36 -27.66
N LYS A 70 25.53 30.69 -27.69
CA LYS A 70 26.37 31.42 -28.64
C LYS A 70 27.84 31.22 -28.28
N TYR A 71 28.54 30.40 -29.07
CA TYR A 71 30.00 30.45 -29.16
C TYR A 71 30.41 30.99 -30.52
N ASN A 72 31.38 31.90 -30.53
CA ASN A 72 31.91 32.61 -31.71
C ASN A 72 31.66 31.88 -33.05
N TYR A 73 30.61 32.32 -33.75
CA TYR A 73 30.24 31.98 -35.13
C TYR A 73 29.93 30.50 -35.45
N ALA A 74 29.65 29.63 -34.46
CA ALA A 74 29.03 28.32 -34.70
C ALA A 74 28.21 27.85 -33.49
N TYR A 75 27.06 27.20 -33.76
CA TYR A 75 26.29 26.49 -32.74
C TYR A 75 26.86 25.09 -32.55
N ALA A 76 27.18 24.71 -31.31
CA ALA A 76 27.53 23.33 -30.94
C ALA A 76 26.35 22.69 -30.21
N VAL A 77 25.95 21.49 -30.61
CA VAL A 77 25.04 20.64 -29.82
C VAL A 77 25.87 20.11 -28.64
N THR A 78 25.69 20.68 -27.46
CA THR A 78 26.47 20.35 -26.25
C THR A 78 25.84 19.26 -25.39
N GLY A 79 24.78 18.61 -25.87
CA GLY A 79 24.19 17.44 -25.23
C GLY A 79 23.24 16.76 -26.19
N ILE A 80 23.57 15.53 -26.59
CA ILE A 80 22.60 14.61 -27.16
C ILE A 80 21.97 13.92 -25.95
N VAL A 81 20.72 14.23 -25.65
CA VAL A 81 19.91 13.41 -24.74
C VAL A 81 19.37 12.28 -25.62
N TYR A 82 19.82 11.06 -25.38
CA TYR A 82 19.17 9.89 -25.96
C TYR A 82 17.85 9.70 -25.21
N ASP A 83 16.72 9.55 -25.92
CA ASP A 83 15.57 8.89 -25.30
C ASP A 83 16.07 7.50 -24.93
N GLU A 84 16.20 7.24 -23.63
CA GLU A 84 16.43 5.88 -23.18
C GLU A 84 15.19 5.08 -23.58
N VAL A 85 15.40 3.97 -24.28
CA VAL A 85 14.32 3.08 -24.68
C VAL A 85 13.67 2.57 -23.41
N ASN A 86 12.39 2.92 -23.17
CA ASN A 86 11.63 2.42 -22.03
C ASN A 86 11.57 0.89 -22.09
N ASN A 87 12.21 0.21 -21.14
CA ASN A 87 12.20 -1.24 -21.05
C ASN A 87 10.99 -1.68 -20.23
N PRO A 88 10.24 -2.72 -20.66
CA PRO A 88 9.12 -3.20 -19.88
C PRO A 88 9.54 -3.65 -18.47
N PRO A 89 8.69 -3.44 -17.45
CA PRO A 89 8.99 -3.86 -16.09
C PRO A 89 8.98 -5.39 -16.00
N VAL A 90 9.69 -5.93 -15.02
CA VAL A 90 9.65 -7.35 -14.67
C VAL A 90 8.60 -7.56 -13.58
N ALA A 91 7.56 -8.34 -13.89
CA ALA A 91 6.54 -8.75 -12.93
C ALA A 91 6.93 -10.07 -12.24
N GLY A 92 6.51 -10.24 -10.99
CA GLY A 92 6.59 -11.51 -10.27
C GLY A 92 5.27 -11.81 -9.58
N ALA A 93 4.65 -12.93 -9.95
CA ALA A 93 3.38 -13.39 -9.43
C ALA A 93 3.57 -14.61 -8.52
N SER A 94 3.01 -14.56 -7.32
CA SER A 94 2.88 -15.74 -6.46
C SER A 94 1.52 -15.77 -5.77
N ALA A 95 1.15 -16.95 -5.29
CA ALA A 95 -0.10 -17.17 -4.58
C ALA A 95 0.07 -18.15 -3.41
N SER A 96 -0.80 -18.05 -2.42
CA SER A 96 -0.86 -19.00 -1.32
C SER A 96 -2.29 -19.13 -0.79
N PRO A 97 -2.83 -20.35 -0.69
CA PRO A 97 -2.33 -21.60 -1.27
C PRO A 97 -2.50 -21.67 -2.80
N GLU A 98 -1.67 -22.46 -3.49
CA GLU A 98 -1.81 -22.73 -4.94
C GLU A 98 -2.74 -23.92 -5.24
N SER A 99 -3.19 -24.64 -4.21
CA SER A 99 -4.15 -25.73 -4.37
C SER A 99 -4.94 -25.99 -3.10
N GLY A 100 -6.15 -26.51 -3.25
CA GLY A 100 -7.04 -26.85 -2.15
C GLY A 100 -8.40 -27.31 -2.66
N THR A 101 -9.40 -27.30 -1.80
CA THR A 101 -10.77 -27.69 -2.13
C THR A 101 -11.66 -26.46 -2.22
N ALA A 102 -12.68 -26.50 -3.09
CA ALA A 102 -13.64 -25.41 -3.21
C ALA A 102 -14.54 -25.31 -1.97
N PRO A 103 -14.90 -24.10 -1.50
CA PRO A 103 -14.35 -22.81 -1.92
C PRO A 103 -12.89 -22.67 -1.44
N LEU A 104 -12.00 -22.19 -2.32
CA LEU A 104 -10.58 -21.99 -1.99
C LEU A 104 -10.25 -20.51 -1.95
N ASP A 105 -9.86 -20.04 -0.78
CA ASP A 105 -9.37 -18.68 -0.60
C ASP A 105 -7.89 -18.59 -0.92
N VAL A 106 -7.53 -17.65 -1.79
CA VAL A 106 -6.15 -17.48 -2.26
C VAL A 106 -5.69 -16.05 -2.07
N ALA A 107 -4.57 -15.90 -1.36
CA ALA A 107 -3.81 -14.65 -1.26
C ALA A 107 -2.82 -14.55 -2.42
N PHE A 108 -2.88 -13.47 -3.19
CA PHE A 108 -1.93 -13.20 -4.26
C PHE A 108 -0.90 -12.17 -3.81
N THR A 109 0.36 -12.36 -4.19
CA THR A 109 1.43 -11.40 -3.97
C THR A 109 2.01 -10.98 -5.32
N GLY A 110 2.00 -9.67 -5.58
CA GLY A 110 2.53 -9.10 -6.81
C GLY A 110 3.82 -8.31 -6.56
N THR A 111 4.86 -8.61 -7.31
CA THR A 111 6.09 -7.81 -7.36
C THR A 111 6.29 -7.20 -8.74
N GLY A 112 6.95 -6.05 -8.79
CA GLY A 112 7.26 -5.34 -10.01
C GLY A 112 8.56 -4.58 -9.84
N THR A 113 9.52 -4.78 -10.73
CA THR A 113 10.77 -4.01 -10.78
C THR A 113 10.95 -3.43 -12.16
N ASP A 114 11.41 -2.19 -12.22
CA ASP A 114 11.71 -1.50 -13.46
C ASP A 114 13.17 -1.00 -13.39
N SER A 115 13.92 -1.21 -14.47
CA SER A 115 15.35 -0.90 -14.54
C SER A 115 15.65 0.56 -14.85
N ASP A 116 14.72 1.24 -15.50
CA ASP A 116 14.89 2.57 -16.08
C ASP A 116 13.78 3.54 -15.67
N GLY A 117 12.82 3.08 -14.88
CA GLY A 117 11.73 3.89 -14.33
C GLY A 117 11.19 3.38 -13.00
N THR A 118 9.89 3.58 -12.80
CA THR A 118 9.15 3.16 -11.61
C THR A 118 7.84 2.50 -11.98
N VAL A 119 7.44 1.48 -11.22
CA VAL A 119 6.13 0.83 -11.37
C VAL A 119 5.01 1.76 -10.90
N VAL A 120 4.00 1.96 -11.74
CA VAL A 120 2.86 2.87 -11.45
C VAL A 120 1.52 2.15 -11.25
N SER A 121 1.35 0.92 -11.74
CA SER A 121 0.11 0.17 -11.50
C SER A 121 0.25 -1.35 -11.58
N TYR A 122 -0.71 -2.04 -10.95
CA TYR A 122 -0.86 -3.50 -10.93
C TYR A 122 -2.26 -3.89 -11.42
N LYS A 123 -2.37 -5.02 -12.10
CA LYS A 123 -3.65 -5.61 -12.50
C LYS A 123 -3.57 -7.14 -12.46
N TRP A 124 -4.53 -7.75 -11.79
CA TRP A 124 -4.70 -9.20 -11.72
C TRP A 124 -5.93 -9.65 -12.53
N THR A 125 -5.82 -10.79 -13.20
CA THR A 125 -6.95 -11.57 -13.73
C THR A 125 -6.88 -12.98 -13.19
N PHE A 126 -7.95 -13.51 -12.60
CA PHE A 126 -7.89 -14.77 -11.83
C PHE A 126 -8.18 -16.04 -12.64
N GLY A 127 -8.55 -15.92 -13.91
CA GLY A 127 -8.83 -17.06 -14.79
C GLY A 127 -10.27 -17.58 -14.72
N ASP A 128 -11.11 -17.05 -13.83
CA ASP A 128 -12.53 -17.38 -13.68
C ASP A 128 -13.48 -16.23 -14.12
N GLY A 129 -12.90 -15.16 -14.67
CA GLY A 129 -13.60 -13.95 -15.11
C GLY A 129 -13.49 -12.76 -14.14
N ALA A 130 -13.01 -12.95 -12.92
CA ALA A 130 -12.77 -11.87 -11.97
C ALA A 130 -11.38 -11.20 -12.16
N SER A 131 -11.24 -9.97 -11.62
CA SER A 131 -10.01 -9.17 -11.71
C SER A 131 -9.83 -8.22 -10.51
N SER A 132 -8.61 -7.73 -10.29
CA SER A 132 -8.29 -6.74 -9.26
C SER A 132 -7.19 -5.76 -9.73
N THR A 133 -7.13 -4.57 -9.12
CA THR A 133 -6.06 -3.58 -9.32
C THR A 133 -5.16 -3.40 -8.10
N SER A 134 -5.43 -4.10 -7.00
CA SER A 134 -4.56 -4.12 -5.82
C SER A 134 -3.29 -4.91 -6.14
N GLN A 135 -2.16 -4.51 -5.57
CA GLN A 135 -0.90 -5.24 -5.71
C GLN A 135 -1.00 -6.67 -5.13
N ASN A 136 -1.56 -6.79 -3.93
CA ASN A 136 -1.75 -8.05 -3.21
C ASN A 136 -3.24 -8.32 -2.95
N PRO A 137 -4.00 -8.80 -3.94
CA PRO A 137 -5.42 -9.07 -3.76
C PRO A 137 -5.70 -10.43 -3.12
N ALA A 138 -6.87 -10.54 -2.52
CA ALA A 138 -7.51 -11.79 -2.14
C ALA A 138 -8.53 -12.21 -3.20
N HIS A 139 -8.70 -13.52 -3.44
CA HIS A 139 -9.74 -14.04 -4.33
C HIS A 139 -10.24 -15.43 -3.91
N ILE A 140 -11.53 -15.70 -4.12
CA ILE A 140 -12.17 -17.00 -3.81
C ILE A 140 -12.45 -17.74 -5.11
N TYR A 141 -11.95 -18.98 -5.21
CA TYR A 141 -12.39 -19.91 -6.24
C TYR A 141 -13.51 -20.82 -5.72
N ASN A 142 -14.75 -20.47 -6.08
CA ASN A 142 -15.96 -21.14 -5.61
C ASN A 142 -16.24 -22.49 -6.28
N SER A 143 -15.54 -22.81 -7.38
CA SER A 143 -15.77 -24.02 -8.15
C SER A 143 -14.48 -24.82 -8.30
N PRO A 144 -14.55 -26.16 -8.32
CA PRO A 144 -13.43 -26.99 -8.72
C PRO A 144 -12.98 -26.65 -10.14
N GLY A 145 -11.67 -26.65 -10.35
CA GLY A 145 -11.09 -26.28 -11.63
C GLY A 145 -9.59 -26.00 -11.52
N THR A 146 -8.98 -25.79 -12.68
CA THR A 146 -7.61 -25.27 -12.77
C THR A 146 -7.68 -23.87 -13.36
N TYR A 147 -7.20 -22.89 -12.61
CA TYR A 147 -7.26 -21.48 -12.95
C TYR A 147 -5.84 -20.93 -13.16
N THR A 148 -5.68 -20.05 -14.14
CA THR A 148 -4.42 -19.31 -14.35
C THR A 148 -4.63 -17.87 -13.93
N ALA A 149 -4.02 -17.48 -12.82
CA ALA A 149 -4.00 -16.11 -12.36
C ALA A 149 -2.81 -15.37 -12.97
N THR A 150 -3.05 -14.21 -13.57
CA THR A 150 -2.03 -13.41 -14.27
C THR A 150 -1.94 -12.02 -13.63
N LEU A 151 -0.72 -11.63 -13.26
CA LEU A 151 -0.39 -10.26 -12.88
C LEU A 151 0.16 -9.51 -14.10
N THR A 152 -0.32 -8.31 -14.33
CA THR A 152 0.23 -7.33 -15.26
C THR A 152 0.69 -6.10 -14.48
N VAL A 153 1.92 -5.67 -14.71
CA VAL A 153 2.55 -4.50 -14.09
C VAL A 153 2.80 -3.45 -15.18
N THR A 154 2.54 -2.17 -14.89
CA THR A 154 2.79 -1.04 -15.81
C THR A 154 3.77 -0.05 -15.18
N ASP A 155 4.75 0.42 -15.96
CA ASP A 155 5.72 1.45 -15.57
C ASP A 155 5.27 2.89 -15.90
N ASP A 156 6.06 3.87 -15.49
CA ASP A 156 5.81 5.30 -15.71
C ASP A 156 5.98 5.76 -17.17
N GLY A 157 6.69 4.97 -18.00
CA GLY A 157 6.74 5.13 -19.45
C GLY A 157 5.61 4.42 -20.20
N GLY A 158 4.71 3.74 -19.49
CA GLY A 158 3.53 3.04 -20.01
C GLY A 158 3.80 1.63 -20.57
N ALA A 159 5.01 1.07 -20.47
CA ALA A 159 5.26 -0.30 -20.87
C ALA A 159 4.80 -1.30 -19.80
N THR A 160 4.61 -2.56 -20.19
CA THR A 160 3.98 -3.56 -19.34
C THR A 160 4.72 -4.89 -19.31
N GLY A 161 4.85 -5.46 -18.11
CA GLY A 161 5.33 -6.82 -17.86
C GLY A 161 4.21 -7.70 -17.30
N SER A 162 4.34 -9.03 -17.43
CA SER A 162 3.36 -9.95 -16.82
C SER A 162 4.00 -11.25 -16.36
N ASP A 163 3.42 -11.84 -15.33
CA ASP A 163 3.76 -13.15 -14.78
C ASP A 163 2.48 -13.89 -14.35
N SER A 164 2.53 -15.21 -14.15
CA SER A 164 1.33 -16.00 -13.85
C SER A 164 1.58 -17.17 -12.92
N VAL A 165 0.56 -17.51 -12.13
CA VAL A 165 0.53 -18.65 -11.20
C VAL A 165 -0.71 -19.50 -11.46
N THR A 166 -0.58 -20.83 -11.30
CA THR A 166 -1.69 -21.77 -11.51
C THR A 166 -2.30 -22.18 -10.18
N ILE A 167 -3.62 -22.08 -10.06
CA ILE A 167 -4.40 -22.48 -8.89
C ILE A 167 -5.20 -23.73 -9.21
N THR A 168 -5.07 -24.79 -8.40
CA THR A 168 -5.80 -26.04 -8.56
C THR A 168 -6.83 -26.26 -7.45
N VAL A 169 -8.09 -26.22 -7.81
CA VAL A 169 -9.21 -26.34 -6.88
C VAL A 169 -9.90 -27.67 -7.11
N SER A 170 -9.98 -28.48 -6.06
CA SER A 170 -10.59 -29.82 -6.07
C SER A 170 -11.99 -29.78 -5.46
N GLU A 171 -12.80 -30.80 -5.75
CA GLU A 171 -14.06 -31.03 -5.02
C GLU A 171 -13.75 -31.44 -3.57
N SER A 172 -14.54 -30.95 -2.61
CA SER A 172 -14.48 -31.46 -1.24
C SER A 172 -15.01 -32.90 -1.21
N THR A 173 -14.27 -33.80 -0.55
CA THR A 173 -14.59 -35.24 -0.49
C THR A 173 -14.92 -35.74 0.92
N THR A 174 -14.93 -34.84 1.90
CA THR A 174 -14.96 -35.17 3.33
C THR A 174 -16.36 -35.15 3.96
N GLY A 175 -17.40 -34.81 3.19
CA GLY A 175 -18.79 -34.81 3.66
C GLY A 175 -19.54 -36.13 3.47
N THR A 176 -20.72 -36.19 4.09
CA THR A 176 -21.66 -37.32 3.99
C THR A 176 -23.07 -36.81 3.74
N TRP A 177 -23.88 -37.56 3.00
CA TRP A 177 -25.30 -37.27 2.85
C TRP A 177 -26.03 -37.57 4.16
N VAL A 178 -26.80 -36.60 4.65
CA VAL A 178 -27.65 -36.76 5.83
C VAL A 178 -29.06 -36.26 5.54
N ASN A 179 -30.03 -36.92 6.15
CA ASN A 179 -31.41 -36.47 6.12
C ASN A 179 -31.59 -35.39 7.21
N PRO A 180 -32.30 -34.30 6.90
CA PRO A 180 -32.74 -33.36 7.92
C PRO A 180 -33.54 -34.05 9.02
N VAL A 181 -33.47 -33.53 10.24
CA VAL A 181 -34.19 -34.11 11.40
C VAL A 181 -35.66 -33.71 11.46
N ALA A 182 -36.03 -32.61 10.77
CA ALA A 182 -37.41 -32.17 10.64
C ALA A 182 -37.62 -31.39 9.34
N ALA A 183 -38.86 -31.36 8.87
CA ALA A 183 -39.28 -30.59 7.71
C ALA A 183 -40.61 -29.85 8.00
N THR A 184 -40.74 -28.63 7.50
CA THR A 184 -41.97 -27.82 7.57
C THR A 184 -42.16 -27.07 6.25
N ALA A 185 -43.39 -26.65 5.95
CA ALA A 185 -43.69 -25.99 4.69
C ALA A 185 -44.67 -24.83 4.90
N SER A 186 -44.68 -23.89 3.94
CA SER A 186 -45.50 -22.68 3.96
C SER A 186 -46.98 -22.90 3.62
N SER A 187 -47.35 -24.08 3.12
CA SER A 187 -48.65 -24.35 2.49
C SER A 187 -49.42 -25.46 3.21
N TYR A 188 -50.74 -25.55 2.94
CA TYR A 188 -51.56 -26.63 3.50
C TYR A 188 -51.22 -27.99 2.88
N TYR A 189 -51.09 -29.00 3.72
CA TYR A 189 -50.86 -30.39 3.35
C TYR A 189 -51.83 -31.32 4.09
N SER A 190 -52.05 -32.50 3.53
CA SER A 190 -52.68 -33.62 4.26
C SER A 190 -51.61 -34.47 4.93
N SER A 191 -52.01 -35.36 5.84
CA SER A 191 -51.09 -36.30 6.50
C SER A 191 -50.36 -37.23 5.51
N THR A 192 -50.98 -37.54 4.36
CA THR A 192 -50.38 -38.35 3.29
C THR A 192 -49.21 -37.64 2.60
N TYR A 193 -49.22 -36.31 2.62
CA TYR A 193 -48.30 -35.45 1.89
C TYR A 193 -47.56 -34.47 2.81
N ALA A 194 -47.36 -34.87 4.07
CA ALA A 194 -46.68 -34.04 5.07
C ALA A 194 -45.24 -33.71 4.66
N PRO A 195 -44.66 -32.58 5.09
CA PRO A 195 -43.27 -32.20 4.76
C PRO A 195 -42.23 -33.27 5.13
N THR A 196 -42.49 -34.05 6.17
CA THR A 196 -41.62 -35.17 6.58
C THR A 196 -41.50 -36.28 5.53
N LYS A 197 -42.37 -36.29 4.51
CA LYS A 197 -42.31 -37.21 3.36
C LYS A 197 -41.27 -36.86 2.32
N ALA A 198 -40.56 -35.74 2.51
CA ALA A 198 -39.42 -35.36 1.70
C ALA A 198 -38.08 -35.74 2.36
N ILE A 199 -38.10 -36.37 3.53
CA ILE A 199 -36.90 -36.71 4.33
C ILE A 199 -37.00 -38.12 4.93
N ASP A 200 -37.85 -38.98 4.34
CA ASP A 200 -38.16 -40.32 4.89
C ASP A 200 -37.48 -41.48 4.16
N ASP A 201 -36.47 -41.19 3.33
CA ASP A 201 -35.70 -42.16 2.53
C ASP A 201 -36.59 -43.07 1.67
N ASN A 202 -37.73 -42.54 1.23
CA ASN A 202 -38.74 -43.30 0.53
C ASN A 202 -39.22 -42.57 -0.71
N THR A 203 -38.64 -42.94 -1.85
CA THR A 203 -38.96 -42.37 -3.15
C THR A 203 -40.39 -42.63 -3.64
N ALA A 204 -41.16 -43.47 -2.95
CA ALA A 204 -42.58 -43.68 -3.21
C ALA A 204 -43.49 -42.66 -2.49
N THR A 205 -42.98 -41.97 -1.46
CA THR A 205 -43.67 -40.89 -0.77
C THR A 205 -43.14 -39.53 -1.21
N ARG A 206 -43.90 -38.46 -0.93
CA ARG A 206 -43.50 -37.10 -1.26
C ARG A 206 -44.26 -36.10 -0.41
N TRP A 207 -43.63 -34.98 -0.13
CA TRP A 207 -44.35 -33.78 0.29
C TRP A 207 -45.11 -33.18 -0.90
N PHE A 208 -46.34 -32.75 -0.66
CA PHE A 208 -47.19 -32.13 -1.68
C PHE A 208 -48.14 -31.10 -1.05
N THR A 209 -48.22 -29.93 -1.69
CA THR A 209 -49.20 -28.90 -1.32
C THR A 209 -50.60 -29.24 -1.84
N THR A 210 -51.59 -29.21 -0.96
CA THR A 210 -52.99 -29.52 -1.28
C THR A 210 -53.83 -28.28 -1.59
N ARG A 211 -53.29 -27.08 -1.36
CA ARG A 211 -53.98 -25.80 -1.60
C ARG A 211 -52.98 -24.69 -1.92
N TYR A 212 -53.30 -23.89 -2.94
CA TYR A 212 -52.55 -22.71 -3.35
C TYR A 212 -52.98 -21.49 -2.51
N ASP A 213 -52.07 -20.94 -1.71
CA ASP A 213 -52.31 -19.72 -0.91
C ASP A 213 -51.46 -18.51 -1.34
N GLY A 214 -51.10 -18.48 -2.62
CA GLY A 214 -50.31 -17.39 -3.19
C GLY A 214 -48.79 -17.57 -2.99
N PRO A 215 -47.99 -16.88 -3.81
CA PRO A 215 -46.53 -16.99 -3.75
C PRO A 215 -45.93 -16.11 -2.64
N PRO A 216 -44.72 -16.44 -2.17
CA PRO A 216 -43.91 -17.61 -2.55
C PRO A 216 -44.03 -18.76 -1.55
N CYS A 217 -44.14 -19.98 -2.10
CA CYS A 217 -44.19 -21.18 -1.29
C CYS A 217 -42.78 -21.73 -1.03
N TRP A 218 -42.62 -22.42 0.10
CA TRP A 218 -41.35 -23.02 0.49
C TRP A 218 -41.56 -24.30 1.29
N ILE A 219 -40.58 -25.19 1.20
CA ILE A 219 -40.34 -26.27 2.16
C ILE A 219 -38.97 -26.03 2.80
N GLN A 220 -38.92 -26.09 4.12
CA GLN A 220 -37.71 -25.92 4.91
C GLN A 220 -37.41 -27.16 5.73
N PHE A 221 -36.13 -27.33 6.04
CA PHE A 221 -35.53 -28.50 6.65
C PHE A 221 -34.63 -28.05 7.80
N ASP A 222 -34.76 -28.69 8.98
CA ASP A 222 -33.91 -28.45 10.16
C ASP A 222 -32.86 -29.56 10.25
N LEU A 223 -31.59 -29.19 10.37
CA LEU A 223 -30.46 -30.12 10.58
C LEU A 223 -30.24 -30.46 12.06
N GLY A 224 -30.97 -29.84 12.97
CA GLY A 224 -30.92 -30.03 14.43
C GLY A 224 -29.80 -29.26 15.13
N SER A 225 -28.74 -28.90 14.39
CA SER A 225 -27.65 -28.01 14.82
C SER A 225 -27.13 -27.25 13.62
N THR A 226 -26.37 -26.17 13.84
CA THR A 226 -25.53 -25.58 12.79
C THR A 226 -24.49 -26.62 12.33
N LYS A 227 -24.31 -26.74 11.02
CA LYS A 227 -23.40 -27.67 10.36
C LYS A 227 -22.79 -27.01 9.11
N PRO A 228 -21.55 -27.35 8.74
CA PRO A 228 -20.99 -26.99 7.44
C PRO A 228 -21.69 -27.81 6.34
N ILE A 229 -22.20 -27.11 5.33
CA ILE A 229 -22.94 -27.69 4.20
C ILE A 229 -22.46 -27.08 2.88
N SER A 230 -22.37 -27.87 1.81
CA SER A 230 -21.82 -27.43 0.51
C SER A 230 -22.63 -27.89 -0.70
N LYS A 231 -23.57 -28.81 -0.52
CA LYS A 231 -24.52 -29.20 -1.57
C LYS A 231 -25.76 -29.83 -0.98
N VAL A 232 -26.85 -29.73 -1.73
CA VAL A 232 -28.08 -30.46 -1.45
C VAL A 232 -28.40 -31.33 -2.63
N ARG A 233 -29.24 -32.35 -2.42
CA ARG A 233 -29.84 -33.08 -3.52
C ARG A 233 -31.32 -33.24 -3.28
N ALA A 234 -32.09 -33.11 -4.36
CA ALA A 234 -33.53 -33.24 -4.28
C ALA A 234 -34.07 -34.07 -5.45
N ILE A 235 -35.10 -34.88 -5.16
CA ILE A 235 -35.97 -35.45 -6.18
C ILE A 235 -37.21 -34.57 -6.23
N ILE A 236 -37.35 -33.80 -7.30
CA ILE A 236 -38.45 -32.88 -7.49
C ILE A 236 -39.36 -33.37 -8.60
N TYR A 237 -40.66 -33.37 -8.30
CA TYR A 237 -41.70 -33.63 -9.28
C TYR A 237 -42.52 -32.36 -9.49
N TYR A 238 -42.80 -32.02 -10.74
CA TYR A 238 -43.72 -30.97 -11.11
C TYR A 238 -44.54 -31.42 -12.31
N LYS A 239 -45.75 -30.90 -12.45
CA LYS A 239 -46.61 -31.20 -13.60
C LYS A 239 -46.62 -30.01 -14.55
N ASP A 240 -46.45 -30.29 -15.85
CA ASP A 240 -46.62 -29.36 -16.98
C ASP A 240 -45.55 -28.27 -17.19
N VAL A 241 -45.03 -27.61 -16.14
CA VAL A 241 -44.08 -26.48 -16.30
C VAL A 241 -42.88 -26.63 -15.35
N PRO A 242 -41.63 -26.52 -15.86
CA PRO A 242 -40.43 -26.51 -15.03
C PRO A 242 -40.51 -25.50 -13.90
N MET A 243 -40.04 -25.92 -12.73
CA MET A 243 -40.02 -25.09 -11.55
C MET A 243 -38.67 -24.39 -11.44
N THR A 244 -38.71 -23.11 -11.06
CA THR A 244 -37.52 -22.33 -10.73
C THR A 244 -37.49 -22.11 -9.22
N LEU A 245 -36.37 -22.45 -8.59
CA LEU A 245 -36.19 -22.32 -7.16
C LEU A 245 -34.88 -21.66 -6.79
N ASP A 246 -34.90 -21.04 -5.62
CA ASP A 246 -33.72 -20.62 -4.88
C ASP A 246 -33.47 -21.63 -3.75
N VAL A 247 -32.19 -21.90 -3.49
CA VAL A 247 -31.75 -22.59 -2.27
C VAL A 247 -31.32 -21.52 -1.28
N GLN A 248 -31.93 -21.55 -0.09
CA GLN A 248 -31.67 -20.58 0.97
C GLN A 248 -31.26 -21.27 2.26
N VAL A 249 -30.41 -20.62 3.04
CA VAL A 249 -29.87 -21.13 4.32
C VAL A 249 -30.16 -20.15 5.45
N SER A 250 -30.19 -20.66 6.69
CA SER A 250 -30.41 -19.85 7.89
C SER A 250 -29.85 -20.52 9.15
N ASN A 251 -29.50 -19.74 10.17
CA ASN A 251 -29.17 -20.23 11.52
C ASN A 251 -30.34 -20.11 12.51
N ASP A 252 -31.36 -19.29 12.22
CA ASP A 252 -32.46 -18.97 13.13
C ASP A 252 -33.87 -19.19 12.54
N ALA A 253 -33.96 -19.60 11.28
CA ALA A 253 -35.17 -19.75 10.48
C ALA A 253 -35.99 -18.45 10.27
N ALA A 254 -35.47 -17.29 10.68
CA ALA A 254 -36.08 -15.98 10.50
C ALA A 254 -35.37 -15.17 9.42
N ASN A 255 -34.03 -15.19 9.42
CA ASN A 255 -33.16 -14.49 8.48
C ASN A 255 -32.57 -15.50 7.50
N TRP A 256 -32.67 -15.25 6.20
CA TRP A 256 -32.35 -16.22 5.15
C TRP A 256 -31.42 -15.63 4.11
N ASP A 257 -30.36 -16.35 3.79
CA ASP A 257 -29.41 -16.02 2.74
C ASP A 257 -29.62 -16.95 1.54
N THR A 258 -29.65 -16.39 0.33
CA THR A 258 -29.74 -17.19 -0.92
C THR A 258 -28.35 -17.65 -1.33
N VAL A 259 -28.12 -18.97 -1.28
CA VAL A 259 -26.83 -19.59 -1.68
C VAL A 259 -26.83 -20.04 -3.14
N VAL A 260 -28.00 -20.33 -3.71
CA VAL A 260 -28.18 -20.56 -5.16
C VAL A 260 -29.49 -19.93 -5.60
N SER A 261 -29.49 -19.17 -6.69
CA SER A 261 -30.72 -18.59 -7.25
C SER A 261 -31.02 -19.13 -8.64
N GLY A 262 -32.31 -19.29 -8.95
CA GLY A 262 -32.77 -19.57 -10.30
C GLY A 262 -32.52 -21.01 -10.79
N VAL A 263 -32.40 -21.98 -9.88
CA VAL A 263 -32.21 -23.39 -10.25
C VAL A 263 -33.42 -23.88 -11.03
N THR A 264 -33.22 -24.25 -12.28
CA THR A 264 -34.24 -24.92 -13.09
C THR A 264 -34.08 -26.42 -12.93
N ILE A 265 -35.05 -27.06 -12.31
CA ILE A 265 -35.03 -28.51 -12.12
C ILE A 265 -35.88 -29.16 -13.20
N THR A 266 -35.37 -30.27 -13.78
CA THR A 266 -36.14 -31.16 -14.66
C THR A 266 -36.83 -32.24 -13.86
N GLU A 267 -38.09 -32.54 -14.19
CA GLU A 267 -38.87 -33.60 -13.57
C GLU A 267 -38.15 -34.95 -13.76
N GLY A 268 -38.04 -35.73 -12.68
CA GLY A 268 -37.44 -37.05 -12.75
C GLY A 268 -37.48 -37.81 -11.43
N ASP A 269 -37.10 -39.08 -11.49
CA ASP A 269 -37.05 -40.01 -10.34
C ASP A 269 -35.62 -40.14 -9.76
N THR A 270 -34.70 -39.25 -10.17
CA THR A 270 -33.30 -39.25 -9.74
C THR A 270 -32.97 -37.96 -9.02
N PHE A 271 -32.03 -38.03 -8.08
CA PHE A 271 -31.52 -36.85 -7.39
C PHE A 271 -30.89 -35.86 -8.37
N VAL A 272 -31.23 -34.59 -8.20
CA VAL A 272 -30.51 -33.46 -8.77
C VAL A 272 -29.63 -32.87 -7.67
N GLU A 273 -28.31 -32.96 -7.84
CA GLU A 273 -27.36 -32.31 -6.93
C GLU A 273 -27.25 -30.82 -7.27
N ILE A 274 -27.30 -29.99 -6.24
CA ILE A 274 -27.24 -28.53 -6.31
C ILE A 274 -26.07 -28.08 -5.43
N PRO A 275 -24.88 -27.84 -6.01
CA PRO A 275 -23.72 -27.36 -5.26
C PRO A 275 -23.83 -25.86 -4.95
N PHE A 276 -23.22 -25.44 -3.85
CA PHE A 276 -23.04 -24.05 -3.44
C PHE A 276 -21.76 -23.88 -2.62
N ALA A 277 -21.33 -22.64 -2.39
CA ALA A 277 -20.20 -22.35 -1.50
C ALA A 277 -20.48 -22.91 -0.09
N GLN A 278 -19.48 -23.52 0.54
CA GLN A 278 -19.65 -24.08 1.88
C GLN A 278 -20.13 -22.99 2.85
N THR A 279 -21.11 -23.31 3.68
CA THR A 279 -21.65 -22.37 4.66
C THR A 279 -22.09 -23.09 5.92
N ASN A 280 -21.99 -22.42 7.07
CA ASN A 280 -22.49 -22.90 8.34
C ASN A 280 -23.97 -22.54 8.51
N ALA A 281 -24.84 -23.54 8.39
CA ALA A 281 -26.28 -23.35 8.53
C ALA A 281 -26.94 -24.43 9.37
N ARG A 282 -28.06 -24.10 9.98
CA ARG A 282 -28.95 -25.06 10.65
C ARG A 282 -30.16 -25.41 9.79
N TYR A 283 -30.70 -24.43 9.08
CA TYR A 283 -31.89 -24.58 8.27
C TYR A 283 -31.56 -24.38 6.81
N ILE A 284 -32.22 -25.17 5.96
CA ILE A 284 -32.20 -25.02 4.51
C ILE A 284 -33.63 -24.97 4.02
N ARG A 285 -33.93 -24.16 3.01
CA ARG A 285 -35.22 -24.21 2.33
C ARG A 285 -35.08 -24.14 0.82
N LEU A 286 -35.98 -24.84 0.16
CA LEU A 286 -36.27 -24.67 -1.26
C LEU A 286 -37.36 -23.61 -1.37
N TYR A 287 -37.01 -22.46 -1.95
CA TYR A 287 -37.88 -21.30 -2.04
C TYR A 287 -38.27 -21.05 -3.50
N GLU A 288 -39.57 -21.02 -3.78
CA GLU A 288 -40.06 -20.88 -5.15
C GLU A 288 -40.02 -19.42 -5.62
N THR A 289 -39.43 -19.18 -6.80
CA THR A 289 -39.30 -17.84 -7.39
C THR A 289 -39.99 -17.67 -8.74
N GLY A 290 -40.47 -18.77 -9.34
CA GLY A 290 -41.13 -18.79 -10.66
C GLY A 290 -42.66 -18.66 -10.64
N VAL A 291 -43.24 -18.63 -11.85
CA VAL A 291 -44.71 -18.55 -12.09
C VAL A 291 -45.40 -19.92 -12.05
N ALA A 292 -44.67 -20.97 -11.67
CA ALA A 292 -45.24 -22.29 -11.50
C ALA A 292 -46.33 -22.21 -10.42
N ARG A 293 -47.57 -22.48 -10.82
CA ARG A 293 -48.69 -22.62 -9.88
C ARG A 293 -48.48 -23.97 -9.21
N MET A 294 -47.94 -24.00 -8.00
CA MET A 294 -47.53 -25.23 -7.33
C MET A 294 -48.48 -26.42 -7.55
N TYR A 295 -47.96 -27.36 -8.32
CA TYR A 295 -47.97 -28.78 -8.00
C TYR A 295 -46.55 -29.23 -7.57
N GLY A 296 -45.68 -28.33 -7.08
CA GLY A 296 -44.30 -28.64 -6.71
C GLY A 296 -44.24 -29.64 -5.55
N GLN A 297 -43.49 -30.72 -5.75
CA GLN A 297 -43.42 -31.87 -4.84
C GLN A 297 -41.95 -32.17 -4.59
N CYS A 298 -41.63 -32.46 -3.34
CA CYS A 298 -40.32 -32.95 -2.97
C CYS A 298 -40.49 -34.40 -2.50
N THR A 299 -39.96 -35.31 -3.31
CA THR A 299 -40.00 -36.75 -3.03
C THR A 299 -38.93 -37.11 -2.01
N GLU A 300 -37.72 -36.58 -2.16
CA GLU A 300 -36.62 -36.80 -1.22
C GLU A 300 -35.67 -35.60 -1.24
N PHE A 301 -35.08 -35.29 -0.10
CA PHE A 301 -34.16 -34.19 0.10
C PHE A 301 -33.08 -34.57 1.11
N ASP A 302 -31.84 -34.56 0.63
CA ASP A 302 -30.67 -34.79 1.47
C ASP A 302 -29.73 -33.61 1.42
N VAL A 303 -28.99 -33.45 2.51
CA VAL A 303 -27.99 -32.41 2.68
C VAL A 303 -26.64 -33.08 2.79
N TYR A 304 -25.68 -32.60 2.01
CA TYR A 304 -24.31 -33.03 2.18
C TYR A 304 -23.72 -32.23 3.34
N VAL A 305 -23.59 -32.92 4.48
CA VAL A 305 -23.06 -32.37 5.72
C VAL A 305 -21.62 -32.80 5.87
N GLY A 306 -20.78 -31.82 6.17
CA GLY A 306 -19.35 -31.98 6.19
C GLY A 306 -18.71 -31.45 4.92
N GLY A 307 -17.46 -31.11 5.10
CA GLY A 307 -16.54 -30.53 4.16
C GLY A 307 -15.26 -30.20 4.92
N ASP A 308 -14.31 -29.58 4.24
CA ASP A 308 -12.98 -29.39 4.81
C ASP A 308 -13.02 -28.43 6.01
N ALA A 309 -12.04 -28.56 6.91
CA ALA A 309 -11.95 -27.72 8.10
C ALA A 309 -12.00 -26.23 7.72
N ASN A 310 -12.63 -25.41 8.59
CA ASN A 310 -12.74 -23.95 8.40
C ASN A 310 -11.45 -23.37 7.85
N GLN A 311 -11.52 -22.79 6.65
CA GLN A 311 -10.35 -22.19 6.02
C GLN A 311 -10.10 -20.82 6.64
N PRO A 312 -8.84 -20.42 6.93
CA PRO A 312 -8.57 -19.06 7.35
C PRO A 312 -8.96 -18.07 6.25
N PRO A 313 -9.52 -16.90 6.61
CA PRO A 313 -9.88 -15.90 5.61
C PRO A 313 -8.61 -15.34 4.97
N VAL A 314 -8.72 -14.76 3.78
CA VAL A 314 -7.60 -14.04 3.15
C VAL A 314 -7.73 -12.54 3.42
N ALA A 315 -6.69 -11.98 4.03
CA ALA A 315 -6.55 -10.55 4.28
C ALA A 315 -5.89 -9.84 3.08
N GLY A 316 -6.24 -8.58 2.85
CA GLY A 316 -5.54 -7.70 1.91
C GLY A 316 -5.26 -6.34 2.55
N ALA A 317 -3.99 -5.99 2.67
CA ALA A 317 -3.51 -4.77 3.31
C ALA A 317 -2.97 -3.79 2.25
N SER A 318 -3.43 -2.55 2.28
CA SER A 318 -2.88 -1.47 1.46
C SER A 318 -2.83 -0.15 2.22
N ALA A 319 -1.95 0.75 1.78
CA ALA A 319 -1.73 2.03 2.43
C ALA A 319 -1.33 3.12 1.45
N ILE A 320 -1.74 4.37 1.74
CA ILE A 320 -1.36 5.55 0.96
C ILE A 320 -1.09 6.73 1.92
N PRO A 321 0.06 7.42 1.82
CA PRO A 321 1.25 7.05 1.04
C PRO A 321 2.05 5.92 1.72
N THR A 322 2.84 5.17 0.96
CA THR A 322 3.78 4.15 1.50
C THR A 322 5.17 4.71 1.81
N SER A 323 5.45 5.97 1.45
CA SER A 323 6.68 6.66 1.83
C SER A 323 6.48 8.18 1.97
N GLY A 324 7.37 8.81 2.73
CA GLY A 324 7.36 10.26 2.94
C GLY A 324 8.32 10.69 4.04
N THR A 325 8.17 11.92 4.55
CA THR A 325 8.98 12.44 5.67
C THR A 325 8.17 12.46 6.95
N ALA A 326 8.81 12.21 8.09
CA ALA A 326 8.16 12.34 9.40
C ALA A 326 7.75 13.81 9.70
N PRO A 327 6.57 14.06 10.30
CA PRO A 327 5.50 13.09 10.58
C PRO A 327 4.72 12.71 9.30
N LEU A 328 4.56 11.40 9.06
CA LEU A 328 3.85 10.89 7.88
C LEU A 328 2.46 10.38 8.27
N ASN A 329 1.40 11.06 7.80
CA ASN A 329 0.03 10.59 7.94
C ASN A 329 -0.32 9.60 6.82
N VAL A 330 -0.69 8.39 7.18
CA VAL A 330 -0.95 7.28 6.26
C VAL A 330 -2.39 6.78 6.45
N ALA A 331 -3.13 6.68 5.35
CA ALA A 331 -4.44 6.04 5.32
C ALA A 331 -4.27 4.56 4.92
N PHE A 332 -4.86 3.66 5.72
CA PHE A 332 -4.85 2.23 5.48
C PHE A 332 -6.21 1.77 4.96
N THR A 333 -6.19 0.80 4.06
CA THR A 333 -7.39 0.11 3.56
C THR A 333 -7.22 -1.38 3.77
N GLY A 334 -8.16 -1.97 4.50
CA GLY A 334 -8.19 -3.39 4.79
C GLY A 334 -9.32 -4.10 4.08
N THR A 335 -9.00 -5.20 3.39
CA THR A 335 -9.97 -6.13 2.82
C THR A 335 -9.85 -7.49 3.50
N GLY A 336 -10.96 -8.20 3.57
CA GLY A 336 -11.01 -9.57 4.07
C GLY A 336 -12.03 -10.33 3.26
N VAL A 337 -11.65 -11.53 2.82
CA VAL A 337 -12.51 -12.40 2.04
C VAL A 337 -12.44 -13.79 2.66
N ASP A 338 -13.59 -14.43 2.78
CA ASP A 338 -13.75 -15.75 3.38
C ASP A 338 -14.69 -16.55 2.49
N GLY A 339 -14.19 -17.66 1.95
CA GLY A 339 -14.88 -18.50 0.99
C GLY A 339 -15.84 -19.48 1.63
N ASP A 340 -15.56 -19.94 2.86
CA ASP A 340 -16.41 -20.89 3.59
C ASP A 340 -17.19 -20.29 4.77
N GLY A 341 -17.08 -18.97 4.95
CA GLY A 341 -17.79 -18.22 5.98
C GLY A 341 -17.96 -16.72 5.69
N THR A 342 -17.91 -15.93 6.77
CA THR A 342 -17.96 -14.47 6.72
C THR A 342 -16.90 -13.86 7.63
N VAL A 343 -16.29 -12.76 7.18
CA VAL A 343 -15.37 -11.97 8.00
C VAL A 343 -16.11 -11.24 9.12
N VAL A 344 -15.66 -11.43 10.37
CA VAL A 344 -16.29 -10.84 11.57
C VAL A 344 -15.45 -9.77 12.27
N SER A 345 -14.12 -9.73 12.06
CA SER A 345 -13.28 -8.66 12.65
C SER A 345 -12.01 -8.35 11.87
N TYR A 346 -11.53 -7.10 12.05
CA TYR A 346 -10.26 -6.58 11.54
C TYR A 346 -9.39 -6.08 12.69
N GLU A 347 -8.10 -6.34 12.63
CA GLU A 347 -7.10 -5.80 13.56
C GLU A 347 -5.86 -5.35 12.79
N TRP A 348 -5.36 -4.16 13.10
CA TRP A 348 -4.14 -3.59 12.52
C TRP A 348 -3.08 -3.41 13.60
N THR A 349 -1.84 -3.77 13.29
CA THR A 349 -0.64 -3.34 14.03
C THR A 349 0.25 -2.51 13.12
N PHE A 350 0.66 -1.30 13.52
CA PHE A 350 1.39 -0.38 12.63
C PHE A 350 2.92 -0.53 12.67
N GLY A 351 3.46 -1.45 13.49
CA GLY A 351 4.90 -1.69 13.60
C GLY A 351 5.66 -0.67 14.46
N ASP A 352 4.99 0.37 14.99
CA ASP A 352 5.54 1.35 15.93
C ASP A 352 4.98 1.19 17.36
N GLY A 353 4.24 0.10 17.60
CA GLY A 353 3.58 -0.21 18.86
C GLY A 353 2.10 0.23 18.94
N ALA A 354 1.60 0.99 17.96
CA ALA A 354 0.18 1.33 17.87
C ALA A 354 -0.65 0.26 17.13
N SER A 355 -1.95 0.22 17.40
CA SER A 355 -2.91 -0.70 16.77
C SER A 355 -4.29 -0.06 16.53
N SER A 356 -5.14 -0.74 15.76
CA SER A 356 -6.54 -0.33 15.49
C SER A 356 -7.42 -1.54 15.18
N THR A 357 -8.72 -1.46 15.51
CA THR A 357 -9.74 -2.47 15.11
C THR A 357 -10.68 -1.96 14.00
N SER A 358 -10.44 -0.74 13.50
CA SER A 358 -11.20 -0.22 12.36
C SER A 358 -10.68 -0.85 11.07
N GLN A 359 -11.56 -1.21 10.13
CA GLN A 359 -11.18 -1.77 8.84
C GLN A 359 -10.24 -0.83 8.05
N ASN A 360 -10.57 0.47 8.01
CA ASN A 360 -9.84 1.50 7.25
C ASN A 360 -9.33 2.63 8.18
N PRO A 361 -8.28 2.40 8.98
CA PRO A 361 -7.76 3.41 9.90
C PRO A 361 -6.83 4.41 9.21
N ALA A 362 -6.60 5.56 9.85
CA ALA A 362 -5.48 6.45 9.55
C ALA A 362 -4.49 6.42 10.72
N HIS A 363 -3.19 6.50 10.43
CA HIS A 363 -2.12 6.49 11.44
C HIS A 363 -1.00 7.46 11.08
N ILE A 364 -0.37 8.07 12.10
CA ILE A 364 0.70 9.04 11.93
C ILE A 364 2.01 8.46 12.45
N TYR A 365 2.97 8.24 11.55
CA TYR A 365 4.33 7.87 11.91
C TYR A 365 5.15 9.11 12.24
N ASN A 366 5.38 9.33 13.54
CA ASN A 366 6.07 10.53 14.02
C ASN A 366 7.59 10.46 13.90
N SER A 367 8.17 9.28 13.70
CA SER A 367 9.62 9.09 13.65
C SER A 367 10.05 8.54 12.28
N PRO A 368 11.24 8.90 11.80
CA PRO A 368 11.86 8.22 10.67
C PRO A 368 12.08 6.74 10.98
N GLY A 369 11.91 5.88 9.98
CA GLY A 369 12.03 4.44 10.11
C GLY A 369 11.32 3.68 8.99
N THR A 370 11.55 2.38 8.95
CA THR A 370 10.78 1.46 8.10
C THR A 370 9.86 0.67 9.02
N TYR A 371 8.55 0.76 8.76
CA TYR A 371 7.50 0.14 9.56
C TYR A 371 6.77 -0.91 8.73
N THR A 372 6.47 -2.06 9.34
CA THR A 372 5.61 -3.08 8.74
C THR A 372 4.25 -2.99 9.40
N ALA A 373 3.26 -2.51 8.66
CA ALA A 373 1.87 -2.49 9.10
C ALA A 373 1.20 -3.81 8.69
N THR A 374 0.67 -4.54 9.65
CA THR A 374 0.04 -5.86 9.46
C THR A 374 -1.45 -5.76 9.75
N LEU A 375 -2.27 -6.27 8.82
CA LEU A 375 -3.68 -6.51 8.99
C LEU A 375 -3.89 -7.99 9.38
N ILE A 376 -4.75 -8.23 10.36
CA ILE A 376 -5.28 -9.54 10.73
C ILE A 376 -6.80 -9.50 10.54
N VAL A 377 -7.34 -10.51 9.88
CA VAL A 377 -8.78 -10.68 9.63
C VAL A 377 -9.22 -11.98 10.31
N THR A 378 -10.37 -11.97 10.99
CA THR A 378 -10.97 -13.14 11.62
C THR A 378 -12.34 -13.45 11.02
N ASP A 379 -12.63 -14.73 10.79
CA ASP A 379 -13.91 -15.21 10.29
C ASP A 379 -14.89 -15.66 11.40
N ASP A 380 -16.11 -16.07 11.01
CA ASP A 380 -17.14 -16.59 11.91
C ASP A 380 -16.84 -17.99 12.47
N GLY A 381 -15.89 -18.71 11.86
CA GLY A 381 -15.30 -19.95 12.38
C GLY A 381 -14.18 -19.72 13.42
N GLY A 382 -13.74 -18.47 13.60
CA GLY A 382 -12.65 -18.06 14.47
C GLY A 382 -11.24 -18.25 13.90
N ALA A 383 -11.07 -18.63 12.62
CA ALA A 383 -9.76 -18.67 11.99
C ALA A 383 -9.32 -17.27 11.53
N THR A 384 -8.00 -17.11 11.34
CA THR A 384 -7.41 -15.79 11.07
C THR A 384 -6.46 -15.81 9.90
N GLY A 385 -6.58 -14.81 9.01
CA GLY A 385 -5.61 -14.50 7.96
C GLY A 385 -4.89 -13.18 8.21
N SER A 386 -3.75 -12.99 7.55
CA SER A 386 -2.99 -11.74 7.68
C SER A 386 -2.29 -11.32 6.40
N ASP A 387 -2.17 -10.02 6.18
CA ASP A 387 -1.38 -9.40 5.12
C ASP A 387 -0.65 -8.15 5.65
N SER A 388 0.42 -7.70 5.00
CA SER A 388 1.24 -6.59 5.48
C SER A 388 1.70 -5.64 4.39
N VAL A 389 1.85 -4.36 4.75
CA VAL A 389 2.39 -3.30 3.89
C VAL A 389 3.54 -2.57 4.60
N THR A 390 4.62 -2.30 3.87
CA THR A 390 5.79 -1.58 4.38
C THR A 390 5.66 -0.08 4.15
N ILE A 391 5.88 0.70 5.20
CA ILE A 391 5.89 2.17 5.19
C ILE A 391 7.31 2.67 5.45
N THR A 392 7.84 3.52 4.58
CA THR A 392 9.18 4.09 4.73
C THR A 392 9.11 5.59 5.04
N VAL A 393 9.50 5.95 6.25
CA VAL A 393 9.48 7.33 6.74
C VAL A 393 10.90 7.85 6.81
N SER A 394 11.19 8.88 6.04
CA SER A 394 12.49 9.55 5.98
C SER A 394 12.56 10.74 6.95
N GLU A 395 13.78 11.17 7.24
CA GLU A 395 14.01 12.37 8.03
C GLU A 395 13.48 13.62 7.32
N SER A 396 12.83 14.52 8.08
CA SER A 396 12.57 15.87 7.57
C SER A 396 13.90 16.58 7.30
N THR A 397 14.05 17.15 6.10
CA THR A 397 15.23 17.94 5.71
C THR A 397 15.01 19.45 5.87
N THR A 398 13.80 19.85 6.26
CA THR A 398 13.39 21.27 6.35
C THR A 398 13.46 21.78 7.78
N GLY A 399 14.68 21.97 8.29
CA GLY A 399 14.91 22.61 9.59
C GLY A 399 15.57 23.99 9.51
N THR A 400 15.51 24.71 10.63
CA THR A 400 16.15 26.02 10.81
C THR A 400 16.94 26.05 12.13
N TRP A 401 17.99 26.86 12.19
CA TRP A 401 18.69 27.13 13.44
C TRP A 401 17.82 28.03 14.32
N VAL A 402 17.61 27.63 15.56
CA VAL A 402 16.84 28.36 16.57
C VAL A 402 17.67 28.51 17.84
N ASN A 403 17.62 29.71 18.42
CA ASN A 403 18.23 29.97 19.72
C ASN A 403 17.28 29.46 20.82
N PRO A 404 17.83 28.85 21.88
CA PRO A 404 17.06 28.58 23.08
C PRO A 404 16.50 29.87 23.70
N VAL A 405 15.37 29.78 24.40
CA VAL A 405 14.72 30.93 25.05
C VAL A 405 15.32 31.23 26.44
N ALA A 406 16.00 30.26 27.05
CA ALA A 406 16.68 30.44 28.33
C ALA A 406 17.88 29.49 28.45
N ALA A 407 18.86 29.88 29.27
CA ALA A 407 20.02 29.07 29.60
C ALA A 407 20.30 29.11 31.10
N THR A 408 20.74 27.98 31.67
CA THR A 408 21.14 27.83 33.07
C THR A 408 22.37 26.93 33.16
N ALA A 409 23.19 27.10 34.20
CA ALA A 409 24.42 26.33 34.37
C ALA A 409 24.57 25.83 35.82
N SER A 410 25.35 24.77 36.01
CA SER A 410 25.58 24.16 37.33
C SER A 410 26.59 24.89 38.21
N SER A 411 27.32 25.85 37.64
CA SER A 411 28.47 26.49 38.28
C SER A 411 28.20 27.97 38.60
N TYR A 412 29.00 28.54 39.50
CA TYR A 412 28.94 29.97 39.79
C TYR A 412 29.43 30.80 38.61
N TYR A 413 28.71 31.89 38.33
CA TYR A 413 29.04 32.89 37.32
C TYR A 413 28.87 34.30 37.89
N SER A 414 29.54 35.28 37.28
CA SER A 414 29.23 36.70 37.49
C SER A 414 28.18 37.17 36.47
N SER A 415 27.59 38.34 36.69
CA SER A 415 26.63 38.93 35.75
C SER A 415 27.22 39.17 34.35
N THR A 416 28.53 39.39 34.26
CA THR A 416 29.25 39.56 32.98
C THR A 416 29.31 38.27 32.16
N TYR A 417 29.24 37.11 32.83
CA TYR A 417 29.44 35.79 32.24
C TYR A 417 28.25 34.85 32.47
N ALA A 418 27.04 35.41 32.56
CA ALA A 418 25.82 34.64 32.81
C ALA A 418 25.53 33.63 31.67
N PRO A 419 24.84 32.50 31.95
CA PRO A 419 24.52 31.49 30.93
C PRO A 419 23.76 32.03 29.71
N THR A 420 22.98 33.09 29.88
CA THR A 420 22.27 33.76 28.78
C THR A 420 23.20 34.38 27.74
N LYS A 421 24.50 34.52 28.04
CA LYS A 421 25.55 34.97 27.11
C LYS A 421 25.98 33.90 26.11
N ALA A 422 25.44 32.69 26.21
CA ALA A 422 25.65 31.63 25.24
C ALA A 422 24.51 31.52 24.21
N ILE A 423 23.51 32.41 24.28
CA ILE A 423 22.31 32.38 23.42
C ILE A 423 21.92 33.80 22.96
N ASP A 424 22.84 34.76 23.03
CA ASP A 424 22.56 36.19 22.78
C ASP A 424 22.98 36.67 21.38
N ASP A 425 23.28 35.74 20.45
CA ASP A 425 23.71 36.00 19.07
C ASP A 425 24.94 36.91 18.98
N ASN A 426 25.80 36.86 20.00
CA ASN A 426 26.93 37.78 20.12
C ASN A 426 28.21 37.03 20.45
N THR A 427 29.02 36.81 19.42
CA THR A 427 30.30 36.11 19.52
C THR A 427 31.37 36.82 20.36
N ALA A 428 31.13 38.07 20.78
CA ALA A 428 32.00 38.81 21.70
C ALA A 428 31.69 38.54 23.18
N THR A 429 30.48 38.05 23.50
CA THR A 429 30.09 37.64 24.85
C THR A 429 30.19 36.13 25.01
N ARG A 430 30.28 35.66 26.26
CA ARG A 430 30.31 34.22 26.55
C ARG A 430 29.83 33.94 27.96
N TRP A 431 29.24 32.77 28.15
CA TRP A 431 29.15 32.16 29.47
C TRP A 431 30.54 31.67 29.90
N PHE A 432 30.87 31.91 31.16
CA PHE A 432 32.12 31.49 31.78
C PHE A 432 31.91 31.17 33.26
N THR A 433 32.36 30.00 33.67
CA THR A 433 32.36 29.60 35.09
C THR A 433 33.40 30.43 35.86
N THR A 434 33.01 31.17 36.91
CA THR A 434 33.93 32.00 37.70
C THR A 434 34.52 31.32 38.93
N ARG A 435 33.94 30.19 39.37
CA ARG A 435 34.43 29.39 40.51
C ARG A 435 34.20 27.91 40.24
N TYR A 436 35.27 27.12 40.40
CA TYR A 436 35.25 25.67 40.24
C TYR A 436 34.63 25.02 41.48
N ASP A 437 33.50 24.34 41.30
CA ASP A 437 32.76 23.66 42.38
C ASP A 437 32.82 22.12 42.28
N GLY A 438 33.74 21.61 41.46
CA GLY A 438 33.91 20.18 41.21
C GLY A 438 33.19 19.72 39.94
N PRO A 439 33.60 18.58 39.37
CA PRO A 439 32.99 18.01 38.17
C PRO A 439 31.73 17.18 38.49
N PRO A 440 30.84 16.98 37.51
CA PRO A 440 30.85 17.57 36.17
C PRO A 440 30.05 18.89 36.07
N CYS A 441 30.65 19.90 35.42
CA CYS A 441 29.96 21.14 35.09
C CYS A 441 29.03 20.93 33.88
N TRP A 442 27.91 21.65 33.85
CA TRP A 442 27.00 21.63 32.71
C TRP A 442 26.39 22.99 32.46
N ILE A 443 26.04 23.24 31.20
CA ILE A 443 25.12 24.30 30.77
C ILE A 443 23.95 23.64 30.05
N GLN A 444 22.74 24.08 30.36
CA GLN A 444 21.51 23.58 29.74
C GLN A 444 20.67 24.72 29.20
N PHE A 445 19.87 24.40 28.20
CA PHE A 445 19.15 25.32 27.34
C PHE A 445 17.67 24.88 27.26
N ASP A 446 16.74 25.81 27.49
CA ASP A 446 15.28 25.59 27.32
C ASP A 446 14.86 26.11 25.94
N LEU A 447 14.18 25.27 25.16
CA LEU A 447 13.64 25.63 23.84
C LEU A 447 12.25 26.31 23.93
N GLY A 448 11.67 26.41 25.13
CA GLY A 448 10.37 27.04 25.41
C GLY A 448 9.17 26.13 25.12
N SER A 449 9.32 25.21 24.17
CA SER A 449 8.36 24.14 23.84
C SER A 449 9.13 22.87 23.47
N VAL A 450 8.45 21.73 23.43
CA VAL A 450 9.00 20.54 22.76
C VAL A 450 9.20 20.89 21.28
N LYS A 451 10.38 20.55 20.75
CA LYS A 451 10.73 20.72 19.34
C LYS A 451 11.43 19.45 18.86
N ARG A 452 11.20 19.09 17.59
CA ARG A 452 11.96 18.03 16.92
C ARG A 452 13.31 18.57 16.46
N VAL A 453 14.41 18.00 16.93
CA VAL A 453 15.77 18.52 16.68
C VAL A 453 16.74 17.40 16.29
N SER A 454 17.77 17.70 15.50
CA SER A 454 18.74 16.68 15.02
C SER A 454 20.21 17.08 15.07
N LYS A 455 20.52 18.31 15.42
CA LYS A 455 21.88 18.77 15.60
C LYS A 455 21.91 20.03 16.41
N VAL A 456 22.98 20.19 17.15
CA VAL A 456 23.31 21.45 17.81
C VAL A 456 24.56 22.02 17.17
N ARG A 457 24.78 23.31 17.37
CA ARG A 457 26.08 23.91 17.13
C ARG A 457 26.45 24.77 18.31
N ALA A 458 27.73 24.73 18.67
CA ALA A 458 28.24 25.53 19.77
C ALA A 458 29.60 26.14 19.43
N ILE A 459 29.84 27.38 19.87
CA ILE A 459 31.19 27.95 19.93
C ILE A 459 31.67 27.75 21.37
N ILE A 460 32.70 26.92 21.53
CA ILE A 460 33.19 26.47 22.84
C ILE A 460 34.65 26.85 22.97
N TYR A 461 35.01 27.41 24.13
CA TYR A 461 36.39 27.73 24.48
C TYR A 461 36.80 26.95 25.73
N TYR A 462 38.06 26.56 25.77
CA TYR A 462 38.71 26.00 26.95
C TYR A 462 40.13 26.53 27.03
N LYS A 463 40.72 26.47 28.23
CA LYS A 463 42.11 26.87 28.44
C LYS A 463 42.94 25.61 28.72
N ASP A 464 44.10 25.51 28.05
CA ASP A 464 45.18 24.55 28.33
C ASP A 464 44.93 23.05 27.97
N VAL A 465 43.71 22.51 28.04
CA VAL A 465 43.44 21.07 27.77
C VAL A 465 42.13 20.85 27.00
N PRO A 466 42.10 20.02 25.93
CA PRO A 466 40.88 19.66 25.22
C PRO A 466 39.75 19.22 26.13
N MET A 467 38.56 19.77 25.89
CA MET A 467 37.36 19.44 26.63
C MET A 467 36.61 18.32 25.93
N THR A 468 36.12 17.37 26.73
CA THR A 468 35.21 16.31 26.29
C THR A 468 33.83 16.57 26.87
N LEU A 469 32.81 16.55 26.02
CA LEU A 469 31.44 16.76 26.41
C LEU A 469 30.49 15.69 25.86
N ASP A 470 29.42 15.51 26.60
CA ASP A 470 28.22 14.79 26.18
C ASP A 470 27.14 15.81 25.82
N VAL A 471 26.37 15.52 24.78
CA VAL A 471 25.10 16.20 24.49
C VAL A 471 23.98 15.36 25.07
N GLN A 472 23.23 15.95 25.99
CA GLN A 472 22.09 15.32 26.64
C GLN A 472 20.80 16.05 26.31
N VAL A 473 19.68 15.34 26.28
CA VAL A 473 18.34 15.89 26.03
C VAL A 473 17.36 15.49 27.12
N SER A 474 16.30 16.30 27.28
CA SER A 474 15.25 16.06 28.27
C SER A 474 13.94 16.76 27.89
N ASN A 475 12.81 16.26 28.39
CA ASN A 475 11.51 16.92 28.32
C ASN A 475 11.07 17.58 29.64
N ASP A 476 11.72 17.26 30.76
CA ASP A 476 11.34 17.73 32.10
C ASP A 476 12.49 18.40 32.88
N ALA A 477 13.70 18.45 32.29
CA ALA A 477 14.95 18.93 32.88
C ALA A 477 15.42 18.15 34.14
N ALA A 478 14.75 17.05 34.51
CA ALA A 478 15.11 16.17 35.62
C ALA A 478 15.73 14.86 35.12
N ASN A 479 15.17 14.28 34.06
CA ASN A 479 15.58 13.03 33.45
C ASN A 479 16.31 13.31 32.14
N TRP A 480 17.57 12.88 32.03
CA TRP A 480 18.45 13.22 30.92
C TRP A 480 18.91 11.97 30.18
N GLU A 481 18.82 12.02 28.86
CA GLU A 481 19.33 11.00 27.95
C GLU A 481 20.55 11.54 27.20
N THR A 482 21.65 10.79 27.17
CA THR A 482 22.83 11.15 26.37
C THR A 482 22.62 10.74 24.91
N VAL A 483 22.47 11.71 24.01
CA VAL A 483 22.30 11.48 22.56
C VAL A 483 23.61 11.48 21.80
N VAL A 484 24.65 12.12 22.34
CA VAL A 484 26.03 12.06 21.85
C VAL A 484 26.97 12.03 23.05
N SER A 485 27.93 11.11 23.07
CA SER A 485 28.93 11.04 24.13
C SER A 485 30.34 11.28 23.59
N GLY A 486 31.20 11.88 24.43
CA GLY A 486 32.64 11.92 24.16
C GLY A 486 33.07 12.90 23.07
N VAL A 487 32.29 13.95 22.79
CA VAL A 487 32.65 14.96 21.78
C VAL A 487 33.88 15.71 22.26
N THR A 488 35.01 15.50 21.57
CA THR A 488 36.24 16.24 21.83
C THR A 488 36.22 17.53 21.03
N ILE A 489 36.28 18.65 21.73
CA ILE A 489 36.34 19.97 21.09
C ILE A 489 37.79 20.43 21.05
N THR A 490 38.23 20.89 19.88
CA THR A 490 39.48 21.64 19.70
C THR A 490 39.21 23.12 19.83
N GLU A 491 40.12 23.87 20.46
CA GLU A 491 39.97 25.31 20.67
C GLU A 491 39.78 26.01 19.31
N GLY A 492 38.69 26.77 19.16
CA GLY A 492 38.38 27.47 17.92
C GLY A 492 37.18 28.40 18.05
N GLY A 493 37.29 29.61 17.49
CA GLY A 493 36.21 30.61 17.47
C GLY A 493 35.14 30.37 16.41
N THR A 494 34.87 29.11 16.08
CA THR A 494 33.89 28.71 15.06
C THR A 494 32.91 27.69 15.63
N PHE A 495 31.74 27.59 15.00
CA PHE A 495 30.73 26.63 15.40
C PHE A 495 31.19 25.19 15.17
N VAL A 496 31.18 24.40 16.24
CA VAL A 496 31.24 22.94 16.17
C VAL A 496 29.81 22.42 16.01
N LYS A 497 29.52 21.77 14.89
CA LYS A 497 28.22 21.13 14.65
C LYS A 497 28.25 19.70 15.17
N ILE A 498 27.27 19.34 15.99
CA ILE A 498 27.18 18.02 16.62
C ILE A 498 25.84 17.40 16.19
N PRO A 499 25.86 16.47 15.21
CA PRO A 499 24.65 15.77 14.77
C PRO A 499 24.26 14.64 15.73
N PHE A 500 22.96 14.36 15.80
CA PHE A 500 22.38 13.21 16.51
C PHE A 500 21.03 12.83 15.90
N ALA A 501 20.48 11.68 16.30
CA ALA A 501 19.18 11.22 15.81
C ALA A 501 18.07 12.24 16.09
N GLN A 502 17.15 12.42 15.15
CA GLN A 502 16.00 13.31 15.33
C GLN A 502 15.21 12.95 16.60
N THR A 503 15.09 13.88 17.54
CA THR A 503 14.46 13.63 18.85
C THR A 503 13.53 14.79 19.23
N ASP A 504 12.37 14.48 19.83
CA ASP A 504 11.45 15.47 20.41
C ASP A 504 11.87 15.84 21.83
N VAL A 505 12.36 17.06 21.99
CA VAL A 505 12.98 17.51 23.24
C VAL A 505 12.59 18.95 23.56
N ARG A 506 12.54 19.29 24.84
CA ARG A 506 12.41 20.68 25.31
C ARG A 506 13.74 21.26 25.80
N TYR A 507 14.58 20.42 26.40
CA TYR A 507 15.83 20.86 27.00
C TYR A 507 17.01 20.13 26.36
N ILE A 508 18.10 20.86 26.16
CA ILE A 508 19.39 20.30 25.74
C ILE A 508 20.46 20.73 26.74
N ARG A 509 21.40 19.84 27.05
CA ARG A 509 22.50 20.09 27.97
C ARG A 509 23.82 19.69 27.33
N LEU A 510 24.81 20.57 27.47
CA LEU A 510 26.22 20.23 27.27
C LEU A 510 26.78 19.85 28.64
N HIS A 511 27.15 18.59 28.80
CA HIS A 511 27.61 18.01 30.05
C HIS A 511 29.08 17.62 29.94
N GLU A 512 29.94 18.18 30.77
CA GLU A 512 31.37 17.86 30.74
C GLU A 512 31.63 16.47 31.33
N THR A 513 32.44 15.65 30.65
CA THR A 513 32.73 14.26 31.09
C THR A 513 34.21 13.98 31.37
N GLY A 514 35.11 14.94 31.10
CA GLY A 514 36.56 14.82 31.31
C GLY A 514 37.09 15.43 32.61
N PHE A 515 38.32 15.06 32.99
CA PHE A 515 39.10 15.63 34.12
C PHE A 515 39.66 17.03 33.84
N ALA A 516 39.01 17.83 33.00
CA ALA A 516 39.44 19.19 32.73
C ALA A 516 39.17 20.05 33.98
N ARG A 517 40.18 20.17 34.84
CA ARG A 517 40.23 21.22 35.85
C ARG A 517 40.36 22.56 35.12
N MET A 518 39.30 23.13 34.52
CA MET A 518 39.16 24.57 34.19
C MET A 518 37.95 24.90 33.28
N TYR A 519 37.10 25.80 33.80
CA TYR A 519 36.34 26.84 33.10
C TYR A 519 35.74 26.53 31.71
N GLY A 520 34.76 25.62 31.63
CA GLY A 520 33.90 25.52 30.45
C GLY A 520 33.32 26.88 30.04
N GLN A 521 33.43 27.20 28.75
CA GLN A 521 32.93 28.43 28.15
C GLN A 521 32.10 28.11 26.92
N CYS A 522 30.95 28.76 26.82
CA CYS A 522 30.11 28.71 25.63
C CYS A 522 29.81 30.15 25.21
N THR A 523 30.23 30.48 23.99
CA THR A 523 30.02 31.80 23.39
C THR A 523 28.68 31.86 22.69
N GLU A 524 28.32 30.80 21.96
CA GLU A 524 27.04 30.74 21.24
C GLU A 524 26.57 29.29 21.13
N PHE A 525 25.25 29.09 21.18
CA PHE A 525 24.62 27.78 21.10
C PHE A 525 23.29 27.87 20.36
N ASP A 526 23.19 27.10 19.27
CA ASP A 526 21.95 26.98 18.50
C ASP A 526 21.55 25.53 18.32
N VAL A 527 20.25 25.35 18.12
CA VAL A 527 19.65 24.04 17.85
C VAL A 527 19.03 24.05 16.47
N TYR A 528 19.23 22.99 15.70
CA TYR A 528 18.54 22.83 14.43
C TYR A 528 17.20 22.15 14.67
N ALA A 529 16.13 22.93 14.60
CA ALA A 529 14.76 22.48 14.79
C ALA A 529 14.06 22.28 13.44
N HIS A 530 13.37 21.16 13.30
CA HIS A 530 12.55 20.81 12.14
C HIS A 530 11.19 21.49 12.23
N LYS A 531 10.60 21.79 11.07
CA LYS A 531 9.24 22.36 10.98
C LYS A 531 8.16 21.38 11.38
#